data_AF-A0A1W6W233-F1
#
_entry.id   AF-A0A1W6W233-F1
#
_cell.length_a   1.000
_cell.length_b   1.000
_cell.length_c   1.000
_cell.angle_alpha   90.00
_cell.angle_beta   90.00
_cell.angle_gamma   90.00
#
_symmetry.space_group_name_H-M   'P 1'
#
loop_
_entity.id
_entity.type
_entity.pdbx_description
1 polymer ?
#
loop_
_entity_poly.entity_id
_entity_poly.type
_entity_poly.pdbx_seq_one_letter_code
_entity_poly.pdbx_strand_id
1 'polypeptide(L)'
;MLTEQIKSLIENECALSPRLTGVFFRKHLNQSMYDDDGQLTEFAIQCHHYFNELKRAAEQKAFHARLEQRRLQHEQQQESVKRVNQSVKKSANQSRAQFIGSLRFELNQGVLMVRSVSRSMPTPTKWIRRYLKKLGVRRVGKSLSNGVLFTGDAVTEILTCLQAKQAKNDTIPFELNISALPILTWFRSPLSLGTPTLEAQYS
;
A
#
# COMPACT_ATOMS: atom_id res chain seq x y z
N MET A 1 -54.24 -24.31 1.33
CA MET A 1 -53.73 -22.93 1.13
C MET A 1 -53.80 -22.24 2.49
N LEU A 2 -52.66 -21.80 3.03
CA LEU A 2 -52.60 -21.12 4.34
C LEU A 2 -53.09 -19.68 4.20
N THR A 3 -53.91 -19.21 5.13
CA THR A 3 -54.32 -17.80 5.20
C THR A 3 -53.18 -16.92 5.68
N GLU A 4 -53.19 -15.64 5.32
CA GLU A 4 -52.15 -14.66 5.70
C GLU A 4 -52.01 -14.51 7.23
N GLN A 5 -53.12 -14.65 7.97
CA GLN A 5 -53.09 -14.67 9.44
C GLN A 5 -52.30 -15.86 9.99
N ILE A 6 -52.44 -17.05 9.39
CA ILE A 6 -51.73 -18.25 9.83
C ILE A 6 -50.25 -18.16 9.44
N LYS A 7 -49.94 -17.61 8.26
CA LYS A 7 -48.55 -17.36 7.83
C LYS A 7 -47.80 -16.44 8.80
N SER A 8 -48.39 -15.30 9.17
CA SER A 8 -47.78 -14.38 10.13
C SER A 8 -47.57 -15.00 11.52
N LEU A 9 -48.49 -15.86 11.99
CA LEU A 9 -48.29 -16.61 13.23
C LEU A 9 -47.11 -17.60 13.12
N ILE A 10 -46.97 -18.28 11.98
CA ILE A 10 -45.85 -19.19 11.72
C ILE A 10 -44.53 -18.43 11.60
N GLU A 11 -44.51 -17.23 11.00
CA GLU A 11 -43.32 -16.37 10.93
C GLU A 11 -42.85 -15.94 12.32
N ASN A 12 -43.78 -15.51 13.18
CA ASN A 12 -43.47 -15.14 14.56
C ASN A 12 -42.91 -16.33 15.35
N GLU A 13 -43.51 -17.52 15.19
CA GLU A 13 -43.02 -18.74 15.82
C GLU A 13 -41.67 -19.19 15.25
N CYS A 14 -41.43 -18.98 13.96
CA CYS A 14 -40.16 -19.30 13.30
C CYS A 14 -39.00 -18.44 13.81
N ALA A 15 -39.26 -17.22 14.30
CA ALA A 15 -38.25 -16.40 14.95
C ALA A 15 -37.86 -16.92 16.34
N LEU A 16 -38.79 -17.55 17.06
CA LEU A 16 -38.63 -17.94 18.47
C LEU A 16 -38.24 -19.42 18.64
N SER A 17 -38.79 -20.29 17.79
CA SER A 17 -38.71 -21.74 17.94
C SER A 17 -37.90 -22.39 16.82
N PRO A 18 -37.16 -23.47 17.12
CA PRO A 18 -36.40 -24.21 16.11
C PRO A 18 -37.29 -25.11 15.24
N ARG A 19 -38.50 -25.45 15.71
CA ARG A 19 -39.45 -26.32 15.02
C ARG A 19 -40.89 -25.90 15.31
N LEU A 20 -41.79 -26.15 14.38
CA LEU A 20 -43.23 -26.05 14.61
C LEU A 20 -43.66 -27.24 15.49
N THR A 21 -44.41 -27.00 16.56
CA THR A 21 -44.80 -28.04 17.52
C THR A 21 -46.32 -28.17 17.62
N GLY A 22 -46.82 -29.32 18.08
CA GLY A 22 -48.25 -29.50 18.36
C GLY A 22 -48.84 -28.49 19.35
N VAL A 23 -48.01 -27.90 20.22
CA VAL A 23 -48.41 -26.82 21.14
C VAL A 23 -48.80 -25.56 20.36
N PHE A 24 -48.08 -25.24 19.28
CA PHE A 24 -48.42 -24.12 18.41
C PHE A 24 -49.81 -24.29 17.79
N PHE A 25 -50.10 -25.48 17.24
CA PHE A 25 -51.41 -25.77 16.63
C PHE A 25 -52.56 -25.67 17.64
N ARG A 26 -52.39 -26.21 18.85
CA ARG A 26 -53.43 -26.11 19.88
C ARG A 26 -53.63 -24.69 20.40
N LYS A 27 -52.54 -23.93 20.58
CA LYS A 27 -52.59 -22.60 21.21
C LYS A 27 -53.02 -21.49 20.25
N HIS A 28 -52.57 -21.54 19.00
CA HIS A 28 -52.75 -20.46 18.03
C HIS A 28 -53.79 -20.77 16.97
N LEU A 29 -54.02 -22.05 16.66
CA LEU A 29 -54.92 -22.47 15.60
C LEU A 29 -56.14 -23.23 16.13
N ASN A 30 -56.21 -23.50 17.44
CA ASN A 30 -57.26 -24.31 18.09
C ASN A 30 -57.51 -25.66 17.40
N GLN A 31 -56.47 -26.23 16.79
CA GLN A 31 -56.55 -27.46 16.01
C GLN A 31 -55.52 -28.48 16.50
N SER A 32 -55.85 -29.76 16.34
CA SER A 32 -54.88 -30.84 16.55
C SER A 32 -53.93 -30.92 15.35
N MET A 33 -52.65 -31.20 15.65
CA MET A 33 -51.64 -31.47 14.63
C MET A 33 -51.82 -32.86 14.01
N TYR A 34 -52.38 -33.80 14.79
CA TYR A 34 -52.63 -35.17 14.38
C TYR A 34 -54.13 -35.42 14.16
N ASP A 35 -54.44 -36.26 13.19
CA ASP A 35 -55.79 -36.82 12.96
C ASP A 35 -56.08 -37.97 13.94
N ASP A 36 -57.28 -38.55 13.80
CA ASP A 36 -57.77 -39.63 14.66
C ASP A 36 -56.97 -40.94 14.49
N ASP A 37 -56.28 -41.09 13.35
CA ASP A 37 -55.38 -42.22 13.05
C ASP A 37 -53.94 -41.96 13.56
N GLY A 38 -53.69 -40.81 14.18
CA GLY A 38 -52.38 -40.41 14.70
C GLY A 38 -51.39 -39.93 13.62
N GLN A 39 -51.84 -39.72 12.39
CA GLN A 39 -51.06 -39.13 11.30
C GLN A 39 -51.13 -37.61 11.30
N LEU A 40 -50.18 -36.94 10.65
CA LEU A 40 -50.21 -35.49 10.53
C LEU A 40 -51.35 -35.06 9.61
N THR A 41 -52.15 -34.10 10.06
CA THR A 41 -53.19 -33.52 9.21
C THR A 41 -52.58 -32.83 7.99
N GLU A 42 -53.27 -32.85 6.85
CA GLU A 42 -52.82 -32.14 5.64
C GLU A 42 -52.54 -30.65 5.89
N PHE A 43 -53.31 -30.05 6.80
CA PHE A 43 -53.12 -28.68 7.24
C PHE A 43 -51.82 -28.50 8.04
N ALA A 44 -51.51 -29.42 8.96
CA ALA A 44 -50.23 -29.41 9.67
C ALA A 44 -49.05 -29.59 8.72
N ILE A 45 -49.18 -30.47 7.72
CA ILE A 45 -48.17 -30.67 6.68
C ILE A 45 -47.90 -29.35 5.93
N GLN A 46 -48.95 -28.63 5.50
CA GLN A 46 -48.80 -27.33 4.84
C GLN A 46 -48.09 -26.29 5.74
N CYS A 47 -48.44 -26.24 7.02
CA CYS A 47 -47.78 -25.35 7.98
C CYS A 47 -46.30 -25.69 8.18
N HIS A 48 -45.96 -26.98 8.25
CA HIS A 48 -44.58 -27.45 8.35
C HIS A 48 -43.76 -27.13 7.10
N HIS A 49 -44.33 -27.30 5.89
CA HIS A 49 -43.67 -26.91 4.65
C HIS A 49 -43.33 -25.42 4.64
N TYR A 50 -44.31 -24.57 4.95
CA TYR A 50 -44.09 -23.13 4.98
C TYR A 50 -43.06 -22.71 6.05
N PHE A 51 -43.12 -23.29 7.25
CA PHE A 51 -42.12 -23.06 8.30
C PHE A 51 -40.70 -23.43 7.84
N ASN A 52 -40.55 -24.58 7.18
CA ASN A 52 -39.27 -25.04 6.67
C ASN A 52 -38.73 -24.17 5.53
N GLU A 53 -39.60 -23.65 4.66
CA GLU A 53 -39.23 -22.69 3.62
C GLU A 53 -38.69 -21.39 4.22
N LEU A 54 -39.35 -20.86 5.26
CA LEU A 54 -38.87 -19.68 5.98
C LEU A 54 -37.49 -19.90 6.60
N LYS A 55 -37.25 -21.05 7.24
CA LYS A 55 -35.93 -21.40 7.78
C LYS A 55 -34.88 -21.47 6.68
N ARG A 56 -35.19 -22.14 5.57
CA ARG A 56 -34.27 -22.28 4.42
C ARG A 56 -33.91 -20.92 3.81
N ALA A 57 -34.90 -20.03 3.66
CA ALA A 57 -34.69 -18.67 3.15
C ALA A 57 -33.82 -17.84 4.10
N ALA A 58 -34.05 -17.94 5.41
CA ALA A 58 -33.24 -17.26 6.42
C ALA A 58 -31.79 -17.75 6.43
N GLU A 59 -31.57 -19.07 6.34
CA GLU A 59 -30.24 -19.67 6.26
C GLU A 59 -29.48 -19.23 5.00
N GLN A 60 -30.14 -19.21 3.84
CA GLN A 60 -29.55 -18.73 2.60
C GLN A 60 -29.15 -17.25 2.72
N LYS A 61 -30.02 -16.40 3.25
CA LYS A 61 -29.73 -14.98 3.47
C LYS A 61 -28.55 -14.79 4.42
N ALA A 62 -28.51 -15.53 5.53
CA ALA A 62 -27.41 -15.49 6.48
C ALA A 62 -26.09 -15.99 5.86
N PHE A 63 -26.14 -17.02 5.02
CA PHE A 63 -24.97 -17.52 4.29
C PHE A 63 -24.42 -16.48 3.31
N HIS A 64 -25.28 -15.85 2.52
CA HIS A 64 -24.89 -14.78 1.61
C HIS A 64 -24.27 -13.59 2.36
N ALA A 65 -24.88 -13.15 3.47
CA ALA A 65 -24.32 -12.09 4.31
C ALA A 65 -22.92 -12.43 4.85
N ARG A 66 -22.70 -13.66 5.32
CA ARG A 66 -21.37 -14.12 5.77
C ARG A 66 -20.34 -14.16 4.64
N LEU A 67 -20.77 -14.47 3.43
CA LEU A 67 -19.89 -14.54 2.26
C LEU A 67 -19.47 -13.13 1.84
N GLU A 68 -20.40 -12.18 1.81
CA GLU A 68 -20.12 -10.76 1.55
C GLU A 68 -19.20 -10.15 2.61
N GLN A 69 -19.45 -10.39 3.89
CA GLN A 69 -18.56 -9.93 4.96
C GLN A 69 -17.14 -10.45 4.81
N ARG A 70 -16.97 -11.73 4.44
CA ARG A 70 -15.64 -12.30 4.18
C ARG A 70 -14.96 -11.66 2.97
N ARG A 71 -15.70 -11.36 1.89
CA ARG A 71 -15.16 -10.63 0.73
C ARG A 71 -14.65 -9.26 1.13
N LEU A 72 -15.46 -8.48 1.85
CA LEU A 72 -15.09 -7.14 2.30
C LEU A 72 -13.86 -7.16 3.22
N GLN A 73 -13.79 -8.09 4.18
CA GLN A 73 -12.61 -8.24 5.05
C GLN A 73 -11.35 -8.57 4.25
N HIS A 74 -11.46 -9.46 3.27
CA HIS A 74 -10.33 -9.84 2.43
C HIS A 74 -9.86 -8.67 1.54
N GLU A 75 -10.78 -7.89 0.98
CA GLU A 75 -10.45 -6.67 0.21
C GLU A 75 -9.73 -5.63 1.07
N GLN A 76 -10.25 -5.35 2.27
CA GLN A 76 -9.61 -4.44 3.23
C GLN A 76 -8.20 -4.91 3.62
N GLN A 77 -8.04 -6.21 3.86
CA GLN A 77 -6.74 -6.79 4.19
C GLN A 77 -5.76 -6.66 3.01
N GLN A 78 -6.21 -6.93 1.78
CA GLN A 78 -5.39 -6.77 0.58
C GLN A 78 -4.96 -5.31 0.38
N GLU A 79 -5.85 -4.35 0.59
CA GLU A 79 -5.50 -2.93 0.52
C GLU A 79 -4.46 -2.54 1.58
N SER A 80 -4.63 -3.00 2.83
CA SER A 80 -3.67 -2.77 3.89
C SER A 80 -2.28 -3.31 3.53
N VAL A 81 -2.22 -4.55 3.03
CA VAL A 81 -0.98 -5.17 2.57
C VAL A 81 -0.34 -4.37 1.42
N LYS A 82 -1.14 -3.91 0.45
CA LYS A 82 -0.65 -3.06 -0.64
C LYS A 82 -0.06 -1.75 -0.12
N ARG A 83 -0.72 -1.08 0.84
CA ARG A 83 -0.24 0.17 1.45
C ARG A 83 1.07 -0.03 2.22
N VAL A 84 1.17 -1.09 3.02
CA VAL A 84 2.40 -1.44 3.76
C VAL A 84 3.54 -1.72 2.77
N ASN A 85 3.30 -2.55 1.76
CA ASN A 85 4.32 -2.86 0.75
C ASN A 85 4.77 -1.61 -0.01
N GLN A 86 3.86 -0.68 -0.33
CA GLN A 86 4.21 0.59 -0.95
C GLN A 86 5.07 1.45 -0.02
N SER A 87 4.73 1.52 1.28
CA SER A 87 5.51 2.25 2.29
C SER A 87 6.92 1.67 2.44
N VAL A 88 7.04 0.34 2.54
CA VAL A 88 8.34 -0.36 2.62
C VAL A 88 9.17 -0.08 1.37
N LYS A 89 8.58 -0.14 0.17
CA LYS A 89 9.26 0.20 -1.09
C LYS A 89 9.72 1.66 -1.11
N LYS A 90 8.88 2.60 -0.68
CA LYS A 90 9.23 4.04 -0.59
C LYS A 90 10.39 4.26 0.37
N SER A 91 10.33 3.69 1.58
CA SER A 91 11.39 3.80 2.59
C SER A 91 12.71 3.18 2.09
N ALA A 92 12.67 1.99 1.50
CA ALA A 92 13.84 1.36 0.92
C ALA A 92 14.45 2.19 -0.22
N ASN A 93 13.60 2.78 -1.08
CA ASN A 93 14.06 3.67 -2.15
C ASN A 93 14.65 4.97 -1.61
N GLN A 94 14.05 5.57 -0.58
CA GLN A 94 14.55 6.77 0.09
C GLN A 94 15.91 6.51 0.76
N SER A 95 16.03 5.41 1.51
CA SER A 95 17.29 4.99 2.12
C SER A 95 18.36 4.73 1.06
N ARG A 96 17.99 4.08 -0.05
CA ARG A 96 18.90 3.87 -1.20
C ARG A 96 19.30 5.18 -1.87
N ALA A 97 18.39 6.13 -2.03
CA ALA A 97 18.67 7.44 -2.62
C ALA A 97 19.59 8.27 -1.71
N GLN A 98 19.33 8.29 -0.40
CA GLN A 98 20.21 8.91 0.59
C GLN A 98 21.61 8.26 0.60
N PHE A 99 21.67 6.92 0.54
CA PHE A 99 22.92 6.19 0.40
C PHE A 99 23.69 6.64 -0.84
N ILE A 100 23.07 6.61 -2.03
CA ILE A 100 23.72 7.00 -3.29
C ILE A 100 24.13 8.48 -3.26
N GLY A 101 23.26 9.39 -2.80
CA GLY A 101 23.55 10.82 -2.71
C GLY A 101 24.63 11.18 -1.69
N SER A 102 24.85 10.32 -0.69
CA SER A 102 25.95 10.47 0.26
C SER A 102 27.31 10.06 -0.30
N LEU A 103 27.37 9.38 -1.45
CA LEU A 103 28.64 8.98 -2.05
C LEU A 103 29.33 10.18 -2.70
N ARG A 104 30.62 10.27 -2.47
CA ARG A 104 31.53 11.20 -3.14
C ARG A 104 32.61 10.38 -3.84
N PHE A 105 32.84 10.70 -5.10
CA PHE A 105 33.85 10.08 -5.95
C PHE A 105 34.94 11.12 -6.17
N GLU A 106 36.13 10.90 -5.63
CA GLU A 106 37.30 11.77 -5.77
C GLU A 106 38.34 11.02 -6.60
N LEU A 107 38.77 11.59 -7.73
CA LEU A 107 39.81 11.02 -8.59
C LEU A 107 41.08 11.85 -8.46
N ASN A 108 42.09 11.32 -7.77
CA ASN A 108 43.37 12.00 -7.57
C ASN A 108 44.49 11.16 -8.19
N GLN A 109 45.20 11.70 -9.18
CA GLN A 109 46.41 11.09 -9.79
C GLN A 109 46.23 9.60 -10.19
N GLY A 110 45.10 9.25 -10.81
CA GLY A 110 44.81 7.87 -11.24
C GLY A 110 44.33 6.93 -10.12
N VAL A 111 44.11 7.46 -8.92
CA VAL A 111 43.52 6.76 -7.76
C VAL A 111 42.10 7.27 -7.54
N LEU A 112 41.11 6.38 -7.60
CA LEU A 112 39.71 6.70 -7.35
C LEU A 112 39.35 6.37 -5.90
N MET A 113 38.96 7.38 -5.13
CA MET A 113 38.44 7.23 -3.79
C MET A 113 36.92 7.40 -3.80
N VAL A 114 36.22 6.42 -3.22
CA VAL A 114 34.78 6.47 -3.00
C VAL A 114 34.52 6.56 -1.51
N ARG A 115 33.95 7.67 -1.06
CA ARG A 115 33.68 7.96 0.35
C ARG A 115 32.18 8.16 0.57
N SER A 116 31.70 7.84 1.77
CA SER A 116 30.36 8.25 2.19
C SER A 116 30.46 9.44 3.16
N VAL A 117 29.63 10.46 2.92
CA VAL A 117 29.48 11.64 3.80
C VAL A 117 28.48 11.37 4.93
N SER A 118 27.77 10.24 4.88
CA SER A 118 26.77 9.90 5.89
C SER A 118 27.43 9.44 7.20
N ARG A 119 27.17 10.19 8.28
CA ARG A 119 27.60 9.82 9.65
C ARG A 119 26.80 8.68 10.26
N SER A 120 25.61 8.40 9.72
CA SER A 120 24.69 7.38 10.23
C SER A 120 24.86 6.01 9.58
N MET A 121 25.84 5.85 8.67
CA MET A 121 26.00 4.61 7.92
C MET A 121 26.96 3.63 8.62
N PRO A 122 26.45 2.49 9.13
CA PRO A 122 27.32 1.46 9.67
C PRO A 122 28.07 0.77 8.52
N THR A 123 29.40 0.67 8.63
CA THR A 123 30.29 -0.05 7.70
C THR A 123 30.25 0.44 6.24
N PRO A 124 30.68 1.68 5.94
CA PRO A 124 30.57 2.30 4.61
C PRO A 124 31.25 1.49 3.50
N THR A 125 32.39 0.87 3.78
CA THR A 125 33.16 0.03 2.85
C THR A 125 32.33 -1.13 2.28
N LYS A 126 31.53 -1.81 3.12
CA LYS A 126 30.71 -2.96 2.72
C LYS A 126 29.60 -2.53 1.75
N TRP A 127 28.94 -1.41 2.07
CA TRP A 127 27.86 -0.88 1.26
C TRP A 127 28.34 -0.32 -0.08
N ILE A 128 29.48 0.38 -0.09
CA ILE A 128 30.13 0.86 -1.32
C ILE A 128 30.50 -0.32 -2.23
N ARG A 129 31.14 -1.36 -1.71
CA ARG A 129 31.47 -2.57 -2.49
C ARG A 129 30.22 -3.25 -3.04
N ARG A 130 29.16 -3.36 -2.24
CA ARG A 130 27.88 -3.94 -2.66
C ARG A 130 27.23 -3.12 -3.78
N TYR A 131 27.31 -1.80 -3.70
CA TYR A 131 26.81 -0.89 -4.74
C TYR A 131 27.60 -1.05 -6.04
N LEU A 132 28.93 -1.01 -5.99
CA LEU A 132 29.80 -1.18 -7.15
C LEU A 132 29.62 -2.57 -7.80
N LYS A 133 29.47 -3.64 -6.99
CA LYS A 133 29.14 -4.98 -7.48
C LYS A 133 27.81 -5.00 -8.25
N LYS A 134 26.79 -4.28 -7.78
CA LYS A 134 25.51 -4.14 -8.51
C LYS A 134 25.64 -3.35 -9.81
N LEU A 135 26.65 -2.49 -9.95
CA LEU A 135 26.96 -1.79 -11.20
C LEU A 135 27.78 -2.64 -12.19
N GLY A 136 28.29 -3.80 -11.78
CA GLY A 136 29.08 -4.70 -12.61
C GLY A 136 30.58 -4.74 -12.25
N VAL A 137 31.03 -3.92 -11.29
CA VAL A 137 32.43 -3.87 -10.88
C VAL A 137 32.74 -5.05 -9.96
N ARG A 138 33.60 -5.97 -10.41
CA ARG A 138 33.96 -7.19 -9.66
C ARG A 138 35.18 -7.00 -8.76
N ARG A 139 36.00 -5.99 -9.02
CA ARG A 139 37.25 -5.74 -8.29
C ARG A 139 36.98 -5.17 -6.90
N VAL A 140 37.80 -5.60 -5.94
CA VAL A 140 37.67 -5.22 -4.53
C VAL A 140 38.78 -4.22 -4.19
N GLY A 141 38.43 -2.95 -4.04
CA GLY A 141 39.38 -1.89 -3.69
C GLY A 141 39.88 -1.96 -2.24
N LYS A 142 40.95 -1.22 -1.93
CA LYS A 142 41.53 -1.10 -0.58
C LYS A 142 40.53 -0.42 0.36
N SER A 143 40.38 -0.95 1.58
CA SER A 143 39.43 -0.43 2.57
C SER A 143 39.98 0.82 3.24
N LEU A 144 39.12 1.83 3.43
CA LEU A 144 39.37 2.99 4.28
C LEU A 144 38.31 3.05 5.38
N SER A 145 38.55 3.81 6.45
CA SER A 145 37.61 4.00 7.57
C SER A 145 36.26 4.58 7.11
N ASN A 146 36.28 5.41 6.08
CA ASN A 146 35.12 6.10 5.53
C ASN A 146 34.81 5.74 4.06
N GLY A 147 35.47 4.74 3.49
CA GLY A 147 35.39 4.51 2.05
C GLY A 147 36.17 3.33 1.48
N VAL A 148 36.36 3.38 0.16
CA VAL A 148 37.12 2.39 -0.63
C VAL A 148 38.00 3.11 -1.64
N LEU A 149 39.22 2.64 -1.82
CA LEU A 149 40.20 3.17 -2.76
C LEU A 149 40.49 2.17 -3.89
N PHE A 150 40.48 2.64 -5.12
CA PHE A 150 40.70 1.87 -6.34
C PHE A 150 41.83 2.47 -7.16
N THR A 151 42.60 1.61 -7.83
CA THR A 151 43.78 1.98 -8.64
C THR A 151 43.81 1.18 -9.94
N GLY A 152 44.40 1.74 -10.99
CA GLY A 152 44.60 1.05 -12.28
C GLY A 152 43.27 0.77 -13.00
N ASP A 153 43.16 -0.38 -13.69
CA ASP A 153 41.98 -0.72 -14.50
C ASP A 153 40.66 -0.83 -13.70
N ALA A 154 40.72 -0.93 -12.37
CA ALA A 154 39.52 -0.83 -11.55
C ALA A 154 38.85 0.54 -11.68
N VAL A 155 39.63 1.60 -11.90
CA VAL A 155 39.14 2.97 -12.06
C VAL A 155 38.42 3.11 -13.40
N THR A 156 38.98 2.57 -14.48
CA THR A 156 38.36 2.63 -15.82
C THR A 156 37.07 1.80 -15.87
N GLU A 157 37.03 0.62 -15.23
CA GLU A 157 35.81 -0.18 -15.05
C GLU A 157 34.73 0.61 -14.29
N ILE A 158 35.08 1.28 -13.19
CA ILE A 158 34.10 2.07 -12.41
C ILE A 158 33.57 3.25 -13.24
N LEU A 159 34.45 3.99 -13.93
CA LEU A 159 34.07 5.15 -14.73
C LEU A 159 33.17 4.76 -15.91
N THR A 160 33.50 3.69 -16.63
CA THR A 160 32.68 3.16 -17.74
C THR A 160 31.31 2.68 -17.24
N CYS A 161 31.25 1.98 -16.10
CA CYS A 161 29.98 1.58 -15.48
C CYS A 161 29.14 2.79 -15.04
N LEU A 162 29.76 3.84 -14.51
CA LEU A 162 29.06 5.07 -14.12
C LEU A 162 28.52 5.82 -15.34
N GLN A 163 29.30 5.93 -16.41
CA GLN A 163 28.87 6.53 -17.69
C GLN A 163 27.73 5.73 -18.33
N ALA A 164 27.83 4.40 -18.37
CA ALA A 164 26.75 3.54 -18.89
C ALA A 164 25.45 3.65 -18.08
N LYS A 165 25.55 3.88 -16.76
CA LYS A 165 24.38 4.13 -15.91
C LYS A 165 23.82 5.54 -16.11
N GLN A 166 24.67 6.54 -16.34
CA GLN A 166 24.25 7.89 -16.67
C GLN A 166 23.52 7.93 -18.01
N ALA A 167 24.02 7.23 -19.03
CA ALA A 167 23.39 7.13 -20.35
C ALA A 167 22.03 6.41 -20.37
N LYS A 168 21.71 5.61 -19.34
CA LYS A 168 20.41 4.91 -19.20
C LYS A 168 19.40 5.66 -18.32
N ASN A 169 19.81 6.72 -17.62
CA ASN A 169 18.95 7.50 -16.74
C ASN A 169 18.48 8.78 -17.48
N ASP A 170 17.38 8.71 -18.22
CA ASP A 170 16.73 9.86 -18.88
C ASP A 170 16.08 10.87 -17.91
N THR A 171 16.34 10.78 -16.60
CA THR A 171 15.58 11.50 -15.55
C THR A 171 16.43 12.35 -14.59
N ILE A 172 17.67 12.69 -14.95
CA ILE A 172 18.42 13.72 -14.22
C ILE A 172 18.80 14.82 -15.20
N PRO A 173 18.31 16.06 -15.04
CA PRO A 173 18.81 17.19 -15.81
C PRO A 173 20.31 17.31 -15.54
N PHE A 174 21.09 17.29 -16.61
CA PHE A 174 22.53 17.52 -16.57
C PHE A 174 22.80 18.85 -15.84
N GLU A 175 23.56 18.82 -14.75
CA GLU A 175 24.44 19.94 -14.39
C GLU A 175 25.54 20.00 -15.46
N LEU A 176 25.18 20.47 -16.65
CA LEU A 176 26.14 21.00 -17.60
C LEU A 176 26.68 22.30 -16.99
N ASN A 177 27.94 22.26 -16.58
CA ASN A 177 28.85 23.41 -16.52
C ASN A 177 28.36 24.63 -15.70
N ILE A 178 28.51 24.56 -14.37
CA ILE A 178 28.63 25.78 -13.53
C ILE A 178 29.90 26.58 -13.90
N SER A 179 30.84 26.01 -14.66
CA SER A 179 32.08 26.66 -15.11
C SER A 179 32.04 27.24 -16.54
N ALA A 180 30.92 27.20 -17.27
CA ALA A 180 30.84 27.74 -18.64
C ALA A 180 29.81 28.85 -18.84
N LEU A 181 29.29 29.45 -17.76
CA LEU A 181 28.48 30.66 -17.86
C LEU A 181 29.31 31.85 -17.36
N PRO A 182 29.46 32.92 -18.18
CA PRO A 182 30.20 34.10 -17.75
C PRO A 182 29.54 34.70 -16.49
N ILE A 183 30.38 35.05 -15.52
CA ILE A 183 30.08 35.50 -14.14
C ILE A 183 29.14 36.73 -14.07
N LEU A 184 28.70 37.29 -15.19
CA LEU A 184 27.88 38.50 -15.26
C LEU A 184 26.36 38.28 -15.16
N THR A 185 25.85 37.05 -15.13
CA THR A 185 24.39 36.83 -14.99
C THR A 185 23.91 36.64 -13.55
N TRP A 186 24.82 36.48 -12.58
CA TRP A 186 24.47 36.24 -11.17
C TRP A 186 24.69 37.45 -10.25
N PHE A 187 25.34 38.51 -10.74
CA PHE A 187 25.41 39.81 -10.06
C PHE A 187 24.42 40.82 -10.67
N ARG A 188 23.14 40.61 -10.41
CA ARG A 188 22.23 41.73 -10.10
C ARG A 188 21.46 41.37 -8.84
N SER A 189 22.11 41.65 -7.73
CA SER A 189 21.48 41.80 -6.43
C SER A 189 20.91 43.24 -6.31
N PRO A 190 20.25 43.61 -5.21
CA PRO A 190 18.88 44.11 -5.18
C PRO A 190 18.79 45.65 -5.21
N LEU A 191 17.61 46.17 -5.60
CA LEU A 191 17.12 47.54 -5.35
C LEU A 191 17.94 48.72 -5.94
N SER A 192 17.38 49.35 -6.98
CA SER A 192 17.46 50.81 -7.14
C SER A 192 16.10 51.39 -7.52
N LEU A 193 15.59 52.26 -6.64
CA LEU A 193 14.34 53.01 -6.75
C LEU A 193 14.35 54.05 -7.90
N GLY A 194 13.13 54.41 -8.33
CA GLY A 194 12.79 55.69 -8.98
C GLY A 194 11.72 55.47 -10.06
N THR A 195 10.46 55.90 -9.89
CA THR A 195 10.08 57.29 -9.60
C THR A 195 8.95 57.46 -8.57
N PRO A 196 9.04 58.53 -7.75
CA PRO A 196 7.95 59.05 -6.93
C PRO A 196 7.09 60.05 -7.73
N THR A 197 5.78 60.07 -7.47
CA THR A 197 4.93 61.23 -7.78
C THR A 197 5.10 62.22 -6.61
N LEU A 198 5.89 63.27 -6.84
CA LEU A 198 5.96 64.45 -5.97
C LEU A 198 5.17 65.55 -6.68
N GLU A 199 3.98 65.87 -6.17
CA GLU A 199 3.52 67.26 -6.20
C GLU A 199 3.77 67.90 -4.84
N ALA A 200 4.06 69.19 -4.93
CA ALA A 200 4.81 70.03 -4.01
C ALA A 200 4.20 70.27 -2.62
N GLN A 201 5.11 70.32 -1.65
CA GLN A 201 5.29 71.32 -0.58
C GLN A 201 4.10 72.18 -0.09
N TYR A 202 3.99 72.26 1.25
CA TYR A 202 3.35 73.35 1.98
C TYR A 202 4.16 74.65 1.87
N SER A 203 3.51 75.71 1.38
CA SER A 203 3.33 77.02 2.03
C SER A 203 2.11 77.70 1.41
#